data_AF-A0AAN8K2Q0-F1
#
_entry.id   AF-A0AAN8K2Q0-F1
#
_cell.length_a   1.000
_cell.length_b   1.000
_cell.length_c   1.000
_cell.angle_alpha   90.00
_cell.angle_beta   90.00
_cell.angle_gamma   90.00
#
_symmetry.space_group_name_H-M   'P 1'
#
loop_
_entity.id
_entity.type
_entity.pdbx_description
1 polymer ?
#
loop_
_entity_poly.entity_id
_entity_poly.type
_entity_poly.pdbx_seq_one_letter_code
_entity_poly.pdbx_strand_id
1 'polypeptide(L)'
;MAAPSRSISLYRNLLKELKHVYKDKTESPAQIFVKDQFRNFQVTTEKVCRGRNEVYHTGETYLCLLQNLRKYEELHAQYHSQERSVESSANLVGLKLPKTYNPDSNPSNK
;
A
#
# COMPACT_ATOMS: atom_id res chain seq x y z
N MET A 1 -18.56 -21.24 20.80
CA MET A 1 -18.48 -20.50 19.52
C MET A 1 -17.43 -21.17 18.65
N ALA A 2 -17.80 -21.73 17.50
CA ALA A 2 -16.84 -22.37 16.60
C ALA A 2 -15.95 -21.30 15.94
N ALA A 3 -14.62 -21.45 16.03
CA ALA A 3 -13.70 -20.56 15.34
C ALA A 3 -14.00 -20.59 13.83
N PRO A 4 -14.08 -19.43 13.14
CA PRO A 4 -14.29 -19.41 11.70
C PRO A 4 -13.15 -20.16 11.03
N SER A 5 -13.48 -21.00 10.04
CA SER A 5 -12.46 -21.72 9.28
C SER A 5 -11.49 -20.71 8.66
N ARG A 6 -10.19 -21.02 8.71
CA ARG A 6 -9.10 -20.14 8.26
C ARG A 6 -9.34 -19.58 6.85
N SER A 7 -9.98 -20.36 5.98
CA SER A 7 -10.37 -19.95 4.62
C SER A 7 -11.48 -18.90 4.57
N ILE A 8 -12.46 -18.95 5.46
CA ILE A 8 -13.54 -17.94 5.53
C ILE A 8 -12.97 -16.60 6.00
N SER A 9 -12.09 -16.62 7.00
CA SER A 9 -11.41 -15.41 7.48
C SER A 9 -10.58 -14.77 6.37
N LEU A 10 -9.83 -15.58 5.61
CA LEU A 10 -9.04 -15.11 4.49
C LEU A 10 -9.90 -14.48 3.39
N TYR A 11 -10.97 -15.15 2.98
CA TYR A 11 -11.92 -14.63 1.99
C TYR A 11 -12.51 -13.27 2.41
N ARG A 12 -12.95 -13.15 3.67
CA ARG A 12 -13.50 -11.90 4.21
C ARG A 12 -12.47 -10.77 4.20
N ASN A 13 -11.24 -11.06 4.58
CA ASN A 13 -10.17 -10.07 4.59
C ASN A 13 -9.81 -9.62 3.17
N LEU A 14 -9.73 -10.56 2.22
CA LEU A 14 -9.44 -10.26 0.82
C LEU A 14 -10.53 -9.36 0.21
N LEU A 15 -11.81 -9.64 0.49
CA LEU A 15 -12.90 -8.76 0.06
C LEU A 15 -12.86 -7.37 0.71
N LYS A 16 -12.44 -7.25 1.98
CA LYS A 16 -12.29 -5.95 2.64
C LYS A 16 -11.22 -5.10 1.95
N GLU A 17 -10.06 -5.69 1.67
CA GLU A 17 -8.97 -4.98 0.97
C GLU A 17 -9.39 -4.59 -0.45
N LEU A 18 -10.06 -5.48 -1.19
CA LEU A 18 -10.57 -5.16 -2.52
C LEU A 18 -11.61 -4.02 -2.49
N LYS A 19 -12.50 -3.98 -1.49
CA LYS A 19 -13.44 -2.86 -1.35
C LYS A 19 -12.73 -1.53 -1.12
N HIS A 20 -11.64 -1.55 -0.37
CA HIS A 20 -10.83 -0.36 -0.13
C HIS A 20 -10.21 0.18 -1.42
N VAL A 21 -9.63 -0.71 -2.24
CA VAL A 21 -9.03 -0.36 -3.54
C VAL A 21 -10.09 0.17 -4.53
N TYR A 22 -11.23 -0.52 -4.63
CA TYR A 22 -12.26 -0.20 -5.63
C TYR A 22 -13.30 0.84 -5.17
N LYS A 23 -13.07 1.53 -4.03
CA LYS A 23 -13.96 2.57 -3.46
C LYS A 23 -15.44 2.15 -3.47
N ASP A 24 -15.70 0.96 -2.95
CA ASP A 24 -17.05 0.41 -2.74
C ASP A 24 -17.89 0.09 -3.99
N LYS A 25 -17.25 -0.10 -5.16
CA LYS A 25 -17.92 -0.78 -6.27
C LYS A 25 -18.25 -2.22 -5.86
N THR A 26 -19.54 -2.49 -5.72
CA THR A 26 -20.11 -3.77 -5.25
C THR A 26 -19.79 -4.96 -6.14
N GLU A 27 -19.40 -4.71 -7.41
CA GLU A 27 -19.18 -5.74 -8.43
C GLU A 27 -17.90 -5.48 -9.26
N SER A 28 -16.77 -5.32 -8.59
CA SER A 28 -15.48 -5.36 -9.30
C SER A 28 -15.22 -6.77 -9.87
N PRO A 29 -14.71 -6.91 -11.11
CA PRO A 29 -14.33 -8.20 -11.69
C PRO A 29 -13.42 -9.02 -10.77
N ALA A 30 -12.54 -8.35 -10.02
CA ALA A 30 -11.67 -9.01 -9.04
C ALA A 30 -12.45 -9.64 -7.88
N GLN A 31 -13.52 -8.99 -7.40
CA GLN A 31 -14.36 -9.54 -6.34
C GLN A 31 -15.19 -10.74 -6.83
N ILE A 32 -15.69 -10.69 -8.07
CA ILE A 32 -16.41 -11.81 -8.71
C ILE A 32 -15.47 -13.00 -8.88
N PHE A 33 -14.27 -12.75 -9.42
CA PHE A 33 -13.25 -13.79 -9.58
C PHE A 33 -12.91 -14.46 -8.25
N VAL A 34 -12.64 -13.68 -7.20
CA VAL A 34 -12.35 -14.23 -5.87
C VAL A 34 -13.53 -15.04 -5.33
N LYS A 35 -14.79 -14.56 -5.48
CA LYS A 35 -15.98 -15.33 -5.08
C LYS A 35 -16.03 -16.71 -5.77
N ASP A 36 -15.78 -16.74 -7.07
CA ASP A 36 -15.84 -17.98 -7.85
C ASP A 36 -14.71 -18.94 -7.49
N GLN A 37 -13.48 -18.44 -7.31
CA GLN A 37 -12.37 -19.26 -6.85
C GLN A 37 -12.67 -19.90 -5.49
N PHE A 38 -13.15 -19.13 -4.51
CA PHE A 38 -13.46 -19.67 -3.18
C PHE A 38 -14.60 -20.69 -3.19
N ARG A 39 -15.59 -20.54 -4.09
CA ARG A 39 -16.66 -21.53 -4.28
C ARG A 39 -16.13 -22.83 -4.90
N ASN A 40 -15.30 -22.73 -5.94
CA ASN A 40 -14.75 -23.89 -6.64
C ASN A 40 -13.85 -24.75 -5.73
N PHE A 41 -13.05 -24.12 -4.86
CA PHE A 41 -12.17 -24.83 -3.94
C PHE A 41 -12.83 -25.26 -2.61
N GLN A 42 -14.12 -24.94 -2.40
CA GLN A 42 -14.88 -25.39 -1.23
C GLN A 42 -15.39 -26.83 -1.36
N VAL A 43 -15.67 -27.30 -2.58
CA VAL A 43 -16.38 -28.58 -2.86
C VAL A 43 -15.41 -29.74 -3.16
N THR A 44 -14.11 -29.48 -3.32
CA THR A 44 -13.12 -30.51 -3.64
C THR A 44 -12.74 -31.32 -2.40
N THR A 45 -13.59 -32.30 -2.04
CA THR A 45 -13.40 -33.24 -0.92
C THR A 45 -12.91 -34.60 -1.40
N GLU A 46 -11.62 -34.74 -1.68
CA GLU A 46 -10.94 -36.04 -1.56
C GLU A 46 -9.53 -35.80 -0.99
N LYS A 47 -9.40 -35.89 0.34
CA LYS A 47 -8.13 -36.00 1.09
C LYS A 47 -7.10 -34.86 0.89
N VAL A 48 -7.34 -33.68 1.47
CA VAL A 48 -6.30 -32.62 1.67
C VAL A 48 -5.44 -32.37 0.42
N CYS A 49 -6.08 -32.14 -0.73
CA CYS A 49 -5.36 -31.87 -1.98
C CYS A 49 -4.35 -30.72 -1.78
N ARG A 50 -3.09 -30.96 -2.17
CA ARG A 50 -2.02 -29.95 -2.32
C ARG A 50 -2.55 -28.63 -2.92
N GLY A 51 -3.46 -28.72 -3.89
CA GLY A 51 -4.12 -27.58 -4.51
C GLY A 51 -4.92 -26.68 -3.55
N ARG A 52 -5.57 -27.23 -2.51
CA ARG A 52 -6.25 -26.41 -1.50
C ARG A 52 -5.26 -25.58 -0.68
N ASN A 53 -4.15 -26.19 -0.29
CA ASN A 53 -3.09 -25.50 0.46
C ASN A 53 -2.39 -24.46 -0.42
N GLU A 54 -2.16 -24.78 -1.70
CA GLU A 54 -1.59 -23.87 -2.68
C GLU A 54 -2.48 -22.65 -2.93
N VAL A 55 -3.79 -22.85 -3.17
CA VAL A 55 -4.73 -21.74 -3.36
C VAL A 55 -4.86 -20.90 -2.09
N TYR A 56 -4.86 -21.55 -0.92
CA TYR A 56 -4.87 -20.85 0.36
C TYR A 56 -3.61 -19.97 0.52
N HIS A 57 -2.43 -20.53 0.23
CA HIS A 57 -1.17 -19.80 0.34
C HIS A 57 -1.07 -18.65 -0.68
N THR A 58 -1.51 -18.90 -1.92
CA THR A 58 -1.65 -17.88 -2.96
C THR A 58 -2.60 -16.76 -2.50
N GLY A 59 -3.72 -17.11 -1.88
CA GLY A 59 -4.65 -16.14 -1.28
C GLY A 59 -4.01 -15.32 -0.16
N GLU A 60 -3.20 -15.93 0.71
CA GLU A 60 -2.45 -15.22 1.76
C GLU A 60 -1.43 -14.24 1.16
N THR A 61 -0.72 -14.66 0.11
CA THR A 61 0.24 -13.81 -0.62
C THR A 61 -0.44 -12.59 -1.21
N TYR A 62 -1.59 -12.76 -1.88
CA TYR A 62 -2.34 -11.63 -2.42
C TYR A 62 -2.91 -10.72 -1.33
N LEU A 63 -3.39 -11.28 -0.22
CA LEU A 63 -3.85 -10.48 0.91
C LEU A 63 -2.71 -9.61 1.48
N CYS A 64 -1.53 -10.21 1.68
CA CYS A 64 -0.34 -9.51 2.14
C CYS A 64 0.05 -8.38 1.17
N LEU A 65 0.05 -8.66 -0.14
CA LEU A 65 0.34 -7.65 -1.18
C LEU A 65 -0.62 -6.46 -1.09
N LEU A 66 -1.93 -6.70 -1.03
CA LEU A 66 -2.94 -5.63 -0.97
C LEU A 66 -2.79 -4.77 0.30
N GLN A 67 -2.53 -5.42 1.44
CA GLN A 67 -2.27 -4.71 2.69
C GLN A 67 -1.01 -3.84 2.63
N ASN A 68 0.05 -4.37 2.01
CA ASN A 68 1.30 -3.64 1.86
C ASN A 68 1.16 -2.47 0.88
N LEU A 69 0.36 -2.61 -0.19
CA LEU A 69 0.06 -1.50 -1.09
C LEU A 69 -0.65 -0.36 -0.37
N ARG A 70 -1.65 -0.66 0.47
CA ARG A 70 -2.34 0.37 1.26
C ARG A 70 -1.38 1.08 2.22
N LYS A 71 -0.58 0.32 2.97
CA LYS A 71 0.43 0.88 3.87
C LYS A 71 1.49 1.68 3.12
N TYR A 72 1.88 1.22 1.93
CA TYR A 72 2.82 1.91 1.07
C TYR A 72 2.24 3.26 0.62
N GLU A 73 0.96 3.33 0.23
CA GLU A 73 0.31 4.60 -0.10
C GLU A 73 0.25 5.55 1.10
N GLU A 74 -0.07 5.05 2.30
CA GLU A 74 -0.04 5.84 3.55
C GLU A 74 1.37 6.39 3.83
N LEU A 75 2.39 5.54 3.73
CA LEU A 75 3.79 5.91 3.95
C LEU A 75 4.29 6.88 2.87
N HIS A 76 3.93 6.62 1.61
CA HIS A 76 4.26 7.47 0.49
C HIS A 76 3.62 8.84 0.65
N ALA A 77 2.32 8.93 0.97
CA ALA A 77 1.68 10.22 1.24
C ALA A 77 2.36 11.00 2.38
N GLN A 78 2.87 10.31 3.41
CA GLN A 78 3.52 10.95 4.54
C GLN A 78 4.96 11.43 4.25
N TYR A 79 5.72 10.64 3.49
CA TYR A 79 7.17 10.85 3.32
C TYR A 79 7.59 11.20 1.90
N HIS A 80 6.68 11.12 0.93
CA HIS A 80 6.92 11.60 -0.43
C HIS A 80 6.97 13.12 -0.43
N SER A 81 8.12 13.66 -0.01
CA SER A 81 8.50 15.02 -0.31
C SER A 81 9.37 15.01 -1.56
N GLN A 82 9.06 15.88 -2.51
CA GLN A 82 10.01 16.28 -3.54
C GLN A 82 11.29 16.82 -2.88
N GLU A 83 12.45 16.64 -3.53
CA GLU A 83 13.73 17.12 -3.00
C GLU A 83 13.63 18.60 -2.60
N ARG A 84 13.96 18.91 -1.34
CA ARG A 84 13.92 20.27 -0.81
C ARG A 84 15.07 21.08 -1.41
N SER A 85 14.83 22.38 -1.68
CA SER A 85 15.91 23.27 -2.12
C SER A 85 17.05 23.33 -1.10
N VAL A 86 18.26 23.62 -1.56
CA VAL A 86 19.47 23.75 -0.71
C VAL A 86 19.23 24.77 0.42
N GLU A 87 18.51 25.86 0.13
CA GLU A 87 18.10 26.86 1.10
C GLU A 87 17.17 26.34 2.19
N SER A 88 16.13 25.60 1.80
CA SER A 88 15.18 25.01 2.74
C SER A 88 15.86 23.98 3.64
N SER A 89 16.75 23.17 3.07
CA SER A 89 17.55 22.18 3.80
C SER A 89 18.54 22.83 4.77
N ALA A 90 19.23 23.91 4.36
CA ALA A 90 20.13 24.66 5.25
C ALA A 90 19.37 25.26 6.44
N ASN A 91 18.22 25.88 6.20
CA ASN A 91 17.41 26.49 7.26
C ASN A 91 16.88 25.46 8.27
N LEU A 92 16.57 24.23 7.84
CA LEU A 92 16.08 23.16 8.71
C LEU A 92 17.10 22.81 9.81
N VAL A 93 18.39 22.82 9.47
CA VAL A 93 19.49 22.52 10.40
C VAL A 93 20.07 23.78 11.06
N GLY A 94 19.43 24.93 10.90
CA GLY A 94 19.88 26.21 11.47
C GLY A 94 21.07 26.86 10.74
N LEU A 95 21.38 26.39 9.53
CA LEU A 95 22.41 26.96 8.67
C LEU A 95 21.80 28.01 7.71
N LYS A 96 22.63 28.93 7.21
CA LYS A 96 22.25 29.91 6.20
C LYS A 96 23.16 29.78 4.99
N LEU A 97 22.61 30.03 3.80
CA LEU A 97 23.45 30.07 2.60
C LEU A 97 24.38 31.29 2.65
N PRO A 98 25.63 31.14 2.15
CA PRO A 98 26.52 32.27 1.96
C PRO A 98 25.88 33.31 1.04
N LYS A 99 26.01 34.60 1.38
CA LYS A 99 25.65 35.68 0.45
C LYS A 99 26.65 35.67 -0.70
N THR A 100 26.18 35.51 -1.93
CA THR A 100 26.99 35.77 -3.10
C THR A 100 27.34 37.27 -3.13
N TYR A 101 28.60 37.59 -3.41
CA TYR A 101 29.05 38.98 -3.50
C TYR A 101 28.27 39.70 -4.62
N ASN A 102 27.58 40.78 -4.26
CA ASN A 102 26.83 41.62 -5.19
C ASN A 102 27.53 42.98 -5.31
N PRO A 103 28.20 43.28 -6.44
CA PRO A 103 29.06 44.47 -6.58
C PRO A 103 28.30 45.80 -6.43
N ASP A 104 26.98 45.80 -6.65
CA ASP A 104 26.13 47.01 -6.61
C ASP A 104 25.62 47.38 -5.20
N SER A 105 25.92 46.56 -4.19
CA SER A 105 25.48 46.76 -2.80
C SER A 105 26.50 47.46 -1.89
N ASN A 106 27.65 47.87 -2.45
CA ASN A 106 28.71 48.50 -1.70
C ASN A 106 28.46 50.02 -1.55
N PRO A 107 28.23 50.56 -0.33
CA PRO A 107 28.00 51.99 -0.12
C PRO A 107 29.25 52.87 -0.33
N SER A 108 30.39 52.31 -0.70
CA SER A 108 31.65 53.05 -0.93
C SER A 108 31.86 53.55 -2.37
N ASN A 109 30.86 53.43 -3.26
CA ASN A 109 30.93 53.99 -4.62
C ASN A 109 29.97 55.18 -4.75
N LYS A 110 30.32 56.30 -4.10
CA LYS A 110 29.75 57.62 -4.34
C LYS A 110 30.85 58.66 -4.33
#